data_AF-A0A7Y0CM81-F1
#
_entry.id   AF-A0A7Y0CM81-F1
#
_cell.length_a   1.000
_cell.length_b   1.000
_cell.length_c   1.000
_cell.angle_alpha   90.00
_cell.angle_beta   90.00
_cell.angle_gamma   90.00
#
_symmetry.space_group_name_H-M   'P 1'
#
loop_
_entity.id
_entity.type
_entity.pdbx_description
1 polymer ?
#
loop_
_entity_poly.entity_id
_entity_poly.type
_entity_poly.pdbx_seq_one_letter_code
_entity_poly.pdbx_strand_id
1 'polypeptide(L)'
;MRRSLFSLTLACLVGLLPGLASAVPKTDVPSKWHPTDARGLSVQLGPRPFFLVDDMSSSPLKQQLQACKNRAQFTRTDFSIGHRGAALQFPEHTRESYEAASRTGAGIVECDVTFTKDKQLVCRHAQNDLHTTTNILATDLAVKCTQPFTPAVVDASGQVTTPASAECRTSDITLAEFKTLRGKMDAFNPRAKTVAEYLTGTASWRTDLYSGPTSGSLLSHQESIALFKQRGVKMTPELKSASVTMPFDGFTQEAYAQKMIDEYKQAKVPAQRVFAQSFNKADILYWLAHEPAFGKQAVYLDGANRVSDLPDAAELAHYKAQGINIVAPPLFALLTTDTDGNLVPSQYAKEAKAAGLGIIPWSLERSGLLADGSNGFFYQSFDSAIKREGDTMRVLDVLARQVGILGIFSDWPATVTFYANCMGLK
;
A
#
# COMPACT_ATOMS: atom_id res chain seq x y z
N MET A 1 -33.90 -41.35 -75.01
CA MET A 1 -33.16 -42.42 -74.27
C MET A 1 -32.32 -41.71 -73.21
N ARG A 2 -32.80 -41.52 -71.98
CA ARG A 2 -32.67 -42.40 -70.81
C ARG A 2 -31.25 -42.95 -70.58
N ARG A 3 -30.60 -42.35 -69.57
CA ARG A 3 -29.88 -42.94 -68.42
C ARG A 3 -28.68 -43.89 -68.66
N SER A 4 -27.62 -43.59 -67.90
CA SER A 4 -27.01 -44.46 -66.88
C SER A 4 -25.69 -45.22 -67.16
N LEU A 5 -24.77 -44.99 -66.22
CA LEU A 5 -24.07 -45.95 -65.35
C LEU A 5 -22.76 -46.64 -65.80
N PHE A 6 -22.01 -46.97 -64.73
CA PHE A 6 -20.80 -47.79 -64.53
C PHE A 6 -19.46 -47.06 -64.56
N SER A 7 -18.56 -47.19 -63.57
CA SER A 7 -18.62 -47.67 -62.18
C SER A 7 -17.31 -47.27 -61.51
N LEU A 8 -17.36 -46.71 -60.31
CA LEU A 8 -16.20 -46.53 -59.43
C LEU A 8 -16.15 -47.71 -58.45
N THR A 9 -14.95 -48.30 -58.28
CA THR A 9 -14.63 -49.21 -57.18
C THR A 9 -13.55 -48.57 -56.31
N LEU A 10 -14.00 -48.14 -55.13
CA LEU A 10 -13.40 -48.18 -53.79
C LEU A 10 -11.87 -48.38 -53.63
N ALA A 11 -11.23 -47.42 -52.94
CA ALA A 11 -10.29 -47.72 -51.85
C ALA A 11 -10.22 -46.54 -50.87
N CYS A 12 -10.71 -46.76 -49.65
CA CYS A 12 -10.60 -45.86 -48.51
C CYS A 12 -9.15 -45.73 -48.04
N LEU A 13 -8.68 -44.50 -47.82
CA LEU A 13 -7.72 -44.22 -46.76
C LEU A 13 -8.15 -42.96 -46.01
N VAL A 14 -8.59 -43.16 -44.76
CA VAL A 14 -8.89 -42.12 -43.79
C VAL A 14 -7.57 -41.60 -43.24
N GLY A 15 -7.16 -40.41 -43.67
CA GLY A 15 -6.09 -39.64 -43.05
C GLY A 15 -6.68 -38.69 -42.02
N LEU A 16 -6.58 -39.04 -40.73
CA LEU A 16 -6.83 -38.13 -39.62
C LEU A 16 -5.73 -37.06 -39.58
N LEU A 17 -6.11 -35.80 -39.80
CA LEU A 17 -5.29 -34.62 -39.50
C LEU A 17 -5.39 -34.33 -37.98
N PRO A 18 -4.28 -34.29 -37.23
CA PRO A 18 -4.31 -33.81 -35.86
C PRO A 18 -4.38 -32.28 -35.86
N GLY A 19 -5.39 -31.74 -35.17
CA GLY A 19 -5.53 -30.32 -34.90
C GLY A 19 -4.34 -29.79 -34.10
N LEU A 20 -3.76 -28.70 -34.59
CA LEU A 20 -2.82 -27.86 -33.84
C LEU A 20 -3.59 -27.14 -32.73
N ALA A 21 -3.68 -27.79 -31.57
CA ALA A 21 -4.02 -27.12 -30.33
C ALA A 21 -2.77 -26.36 -29.86
N SER A 22 -2.84 -25.03 -29.87
CA SER A 22 -1.84 -24.17 -29.23
C SER A 22 -1.80 -24.48 -27.73
N ALA A 23 -0.76 -25.19 -27.31
CA ALA A 23 -0.50 -25.46 -25.89
C ALA A 23 -0.07 -24.15 -25.21
N VAL A 24 -0.93 -23.63 -24.33
CA VAL A 24 -0.53 -22.62 -23.34
C VAL A 24 0.51 -23.28 -22.43
N PRO A 25 1.70 -22.68 -22.20
CA PRO A 25 2.68 -23.26 -21.30
C PRO A 25 2.10 -23.26 -19.88
N LYS A 26 1.87 -24.46 -19.33
CA LYS A 26 1.66 -24.63 -17.91
C LYS A 26 2.91 -24.12 -17.22
N THR A 27 2.76 -23.03 -16.47
CA THR A 27 3.77 -22.59 -15.52
C THR A 27 3.80 -23.62 -14.39
N ASP A 28 4.82 -24.46 -14.39
CA ASP A 28 5.11 -25.35 -13.25
C ASP A 28 5.39 -24.48 -12.02
N VAL A 29 4.39 -24.35 -11.15
CA VAL A 29 4.56 -23.78 -9.82
C VAL A 29 5.27 -24.83 -8.98
N PRO A 30 6.48 -24.59 -8.46
CA PRO A 30 7.17 -25.58 -7.65
C PRO A 30 6.39 -25.83 -6.36
N SER A 31 5.80 -27.01 -6.25
CA SER A 31 5.13 -27.48 -5.05
C SER A 31 6.18 -27.97 -4.05
N LYS A 32 6.73 -27.05 -3.23
CA LYS A 32 7.23 -27.26 -1.85
C LYS A 32 7.98 -26.00 -1.41
N TRP A 33 7.39 -25.26 -0.48
CA TRP A 33 8.04 -24.13 0.19
C TRP A 33 8.99 -24.67 1.27
N HIS A 34 10.29 -24.47 1.08
CA HIS A 34 11.28 -24.65 2.14
C HIS A 34 11.63 -23.27 2.73
N PRO A 35 11.56 -23.07 4.06
CA PRO A 35 11.85 -21.77 4.70
C PRO A 35 13.28 -21.23 4.49
N THR A 36 14.16 -21.99 3.86
CA THR A 36 15.60 -21.73 3.80
C THR A 36 16.05 -20.85 2.65
N ASP A 37 15.22 -20.64 1.61
CA ASP A 37 15.58 -19.81 0.43
C ASP A 37 15.42 -18.29 0.65
N ALA A 38 14.84 -17.88 1.77
CA ALA A 38 14.76 -16.46 2.15
C ALA A 38 16.10 -15.87 2.66
N ARG A 39 17.17 -16.68 2.71
CA ARG A 39 18.52 -16.29 3.15
C ARG A 39 19.34 -15.50 2.11
N GLY A 40 18.78 -15.15 0.95
CA GLY A 40 19.57 -14.70 -0.21
C GLY A 40 19.50 -13.23 -0.64
N LEU A 41 18.60 -12.40 -0.10
CA LEU A 41 18.52 -10.99 -0.53
C LEU A 41 19.19 -10.07 0.48
N SER A 42 20.40 -9.59 0.15
CA SER A 42 21.02 -8.48 0.84
C SER A 42 20.11 -7.26 0.75
N VAL A 43 19.74 -6.67 1.90
CA VAL A 43 19.01 -5.41 1.95
C VAL A 43 19.83 -4.31 1.28
N GLN A 44 19.17 -3.49 0.47
CA GLN A 44 19.78 -2.36 -0.24
C GLN A 44 19.09 -1.07 0.22
N LEU A 45 19.70 -0.36 1.15
CA LEU A 45 19.09 0.82 1.79
C LEU A 45 19.04 2.06 0.88
N GLY A 46 19.92 2.15 -0.12
CA GLY A 46 20.10 3.39 -0.88
C GLY A 46 20.57 4.56 0.01
N PRO A 47 20.57 5.80 -0.51
CA PRO A 47 21.22 6.94 0.15
C PRO A 47 20.37 7.58 1.27
N ARG A 48 19.04 7.46 1.22
CA ARG A 48 18.11 8.22 2.09
C ARG A 48 18.41 8.10 3.59
N PRO A 49 18.55 6.91 4.22
CA PRO A 49 18.85 6.84 5.64
C PRO A 49 20.17 7.52 6.01
N PHE A 50 21.19 7.42 5.16
CA PHE A 50 22.49 8.03 5.43
C PHE A 50 22.43 9.55 5.37
N PHE A 51 21.74 10.09 4.36
CA PHE A 51 21.44 11.51 4.23
C PHE A 51 20.74 12.06 5.48
N LEU A 52 19.69 11.37 5.95
CA LEU A 52 18.96 11.76 7.15
C LEU A 52 19.88 11.82 8.37
N VAL A 53 20.72 10.80 8.58
CA VAL A 53 21.65 10.74 9.72
C VAL A 53 22.75 11.81 9.64
N ASP A 54 23.22 12.16 8.44
CA ASP A 54 24.20 13.24 8.28
C ASP A 54 23.62 14.60 8.65
N ASP A 55 22.37 14.85 8.26
CA ASP A 55 21.66 16.11 8.50
C ASP A 55 21.24 16.32 9.97
N MET A 56 21.06 15.24 10.75
CA MET A 56 20.70 15.30 12.18
C MET A 56 21.51 16.34 12.99
N SER A 57 20.87 16.96 13.99
CA SER A 57 21.60 17.70 15.02
C SER A 57 22.48 16.77 15.86
N SER A 58 23.56 17.32 16.44
CA SER A 58 24.44 16.55 17.33
C SER A 58 23.65 16.01 18.52
N SER A 59 23.69 14.69 18.72
CA SER A 59 22.98 13.99 19.79
C SER A 59 23.59 12.60 20.00
N PRO A 60 23.36 11.95 21.15
CA PRO A 60 23.74 10.55 21.35
C PRO A 60 23.14 9.62 20.29
N LEU A 61 21.89 9.87 19.88
CA LEU A 61 21.24 9.12 18.80
C LEU A 61 22.01 9.27 17.47
N LYS A 62 22.38 10.50 17.08
CA LYS A 62 23.19 10.71 15.87
C LYS A 62 24.50 9.92 15.93
N GLN A 63 25.21 9.95 17.07
CA GLN A 63 26.48 9.22 17.23
C GLN A 63 26.28 7.70 17.05
N GLN A 64 25.22 7.15 17.65
CA GLN A 64 24.88 5.74 17.52
C GLN A 64 24.54 5.36 16.06
N LEU A 65 23.71 6.15 15.39
CA LEU A 65 23.33 5.90 14.00
C LEU A 65 24.52 6.09 13.03
N GLN A 66 25.40 7.06 13.29
CA GLN A 66 26.65 7.25 12.53
C GLN A 66 27.57 6.03 12.64
N ALA A 67 27.76 5.49 13.86
CA ALA A 67 28.55 4.28 14.07
C ALA A 67 27.96 3.07 13.31
N CYS A 68 26.63 3.01 13.17
CA CYS A 68 25.93 1.94 12.45
C CYS A 68 26.07 2.01 10.92
N LYS A 69 26.48 3.15 10.34
CA LYS A 69 26.62 3.30 8.87
C LYS A 69 27.58 2.28 8.26
N ASN A 70 28.61 1.90 9.02
CA ASN A 70 29.64 0.95 8.59
C ASN A 70 29.28 -0.52 8.84
N ARG A 71 28.02 -0.80 9.21
CA ARG A 71 27.55 -2.16 9.43
C ARG A 71 27.67 -2.97 8.12
N ALA A 72 28.28 -4.15 8.23
CA ALA A 72 28.53 -5.00 7.05
C ALA A 72 27.26 -5.51 6.36
N GLN A 73 26.19 -5.76 7.13
CA GLN A 73 24.95 -6.33 6.61
C GLN A 73 23.71 -5.78 7.31
N PHE A 74 22.71 -5.43 6.52
CA PHE A 74 21.37 -5.11 6.98
C PHE A 74 20.41 -6.25 6.65
N THR A 75 19.42 -6.44 7.51
CA THR A 75 18.41 -7.50 7.37
C THR A 75 17.02 -6.90 7.34
N ARG A 76 16.07 -7.63 6.73
CA ARG A 76 14.66 -7.25 6.78
C ARG A 76 14.14 -7.32 8.21
N THR A 77 13.17 -6.47 8.52
CA THR A 77 12.59 -6.33 9.85
C THR A 77 11.09 -6.09 9.74
N ASP A 78 10.31 -6.76 10.57
CA ASP A 78 8.86 -6.59 10.63
C ASP A 78 8.47 -5.22 11.19
N PHE A 79 9.41 -4.53 11.87
CA PHE A 79 9.26 -3.14 12.30
C PHE A 79 9.09 -2.16 11.13
N SER A 80 9.62 -2.52 9.94
CA SER A 80 9.53 -1.73 8.71
C SER A 80 8.41 -2.26 7.82
N ILE A 81 7.37 -1.43 7.62
CA ILE A 81 6.20 -1.76 6.81
C ILE A 81 6.20 -0.90 5.55
N GLY A 82 6.23 -1.54 4.37
CA GLY A 82 6.12 -0.87 3.09
C GLY A 82 4.70 -0.37 2.84
N HIS A 83 4.46 0.91 3.10
CA HIS A 83 3.19 1.58 2.84
C HIS A 83 2.98 1.68 1.33
N ARG A 84 2.05 0.87 0.82
CA ARG A 84 1.77 0.67 -0.60
C ARG A 84 3.01 0.28 -1.43
N GLY A 85 3.99 -0.34 -0.77
CA GLY A 85 5.33 -0.59 -1.28
C GLY A 85 6.34 0.49 -0.87
N ALA A 86 7.07 1.06 -1.82
CA ALA A 86 8.06 2.13 -1.63
C ALA A 86 7.56 3.41 -2.34
N ALA A 87 6.37 3.85 -1.92
CA ALA A 87 5.54 4.84 -2.60
C ALA A 87 6.14 6.27 -2.65
N LEU A 88 7.25 6.52 -1.97
CA LEU A 88 7.97 7.79 -2.09
C LEU A 88 8.51 7.99 -3.52
N GLN A 89 9.00 6.91 -4.15
CA GLN A 89 9.66 6.98 -5.46
C GLN A 89 9.02 6.09 -6.53
N PHE A 90 8.22 5.11 -6.15
CA PHE A 90 7.57 4.19 -7.08
C PHE A 90 6.06 4.41 -7.08
N PRO A 91 5.36 4.24 -8.22
CA PRO A 91 3.91 4.20 -8.26
C PRO A 91 3.35 3.22 -7.22
N GLU A 92 2.49 3.71 -6.34
CA GLU A 92 1.90 2.92 -5.27
C GLU A 92 1.14 1.69 -5.80
N HIS A 93 1.18 0.59 -5.04
CA HIS A 93 0.53 -0.69 -5.37
C HIS A 93 0.91 -1.32 -6.72
N THR A 94 2.10 -0.98 -7.23
CA THR A 94 2.68 -1.66 -8.40
C THR A 94 3.68 -2.73 -7.98
N ARG A 95 3.94 -3.68 -8.89
CA ARG A 95 4.91 -4.75 -8.65
C ARG A 95 6.27 -4.17 -8.29
N GLU A 96 6.68 -3.15 -9.02
CA GLU A 96 7.98 -2.49 -8.86
C GLU A 96 8.09 -1.82 -7.49
N SER A 97 7.02 -1.15 -7.03
CA SER A 97 6.96 -0.58 -5.67
C SER A 97 7.08 -1.63 -4.57
N TYR A 98 6.40 -2.77 -4.73
CA TYR A 98 6.48 -3.89 -3.79
C TYR A 98 7.85 -4.56 -3.76
N GLU A 99 8.46 -4.77 -4.93
CA GLU A 99 9.80 -5.31 -5.02
C GLU A 99 10.83 -4.36 -4.39
N ALA A 100 10.70 -3.05 -4.63
CA ALA A 100 11.52 -2.03 -4.00
C ALA A 100 11.40 -2.05 -2.47
N ALA A 101 10.19 -2.10 -1.91
CA ALA A 101 9.97 -2.18 -0.46
C ALA A 101 10.66 -3.39 0.18
N SER A 102 10.46 -4.57 -0.41
CA SER A 102 11.08 -5.80 0.11
C SER A 102 12.61 -5.78 0.00
N ARG A 103 13.15 -5.15 -1.05
CA ARG A 103 14.59 -4.99 -1.31
C ARG A 103 15.24 -3.98 -0.36
N THR A 104 14.52 -2.92 0.02
CA THR A 104 14.98 -1.90 0.96
C THR A 104 14.78 -2.28 2.43
N GLY A 105 14.20 -3.45 2.69
CA GLY A 105 14.23 -4.07 4.02
C GLY A 105 12.90 -4.22 4.73
N ALA A 106 11.78 -3.85 4.08
CA ALA A 106 10.46 -4.07 4.65
C ALA A 106 10.24 -5.57 4.96
N GLY A 107 9.91 -5.87 6.21
CA GLY A 107 9.50 -7.21 6.65
C GLY A 107 8.01 -7.47 6.39
N ILE A 108 7.21 -6.39 6.33
CA ILE A 108 5.78 -6.40 6.02
C ILE A 108 5.51 -5.48 4.83
N VAL A 109 4.62 -5.87 3.92
CA VAL A 109 4.21 -5.02 2.79
C VAL A 109 2.68 -4.94 2.72
N GLU A 110 2.18 -3.75 2.44
CA GLU A 110 0.75 -3.44 2.37
C GLU A 110 0.15 -3.64 0.99
N CYS A 111 -1.09 -4.13 0.96
CA CYS A 111 -1.96 -4.03 -0.20
C CYS A 111 -3.30 -3.44 0.24
N ASP A 112 -3.65 -2.29 -0.29
CA ASP A 112 -4.97 -1.71 -0.12
C ASP A 112 -5.90 -2.45 -1.07
N VAL A 113 -6.84 -3.18 -0.52
CA VAL A 113 -7.73 -4.06 -1.26
C VAL A 113 -8.95 -3.25 -1.67
N THR A 114 -9.28 -3.31 -2.96
CA THR A 114 -10.58 -2.94 -3.51
C THR A 114 -11.03 -4.02 -4.50
N PHE A 115 -12.17 -3.84 -5.16
CA PHE A 115 -12.69 -4.79 -6.13
C PHE A 115 -13.08 -4.16 -7.47
N THR A 116 -12.95 -5.00 -8.49
CA THR A 116 -13.31 -4.74 -9.89
C THR A 116 -14.78 -5.03 -10.16
N LYS A 117 -15.28 -4.68 -11.35
CA LYS A 117 -16.67 -4.93 -11.78
C LYS A 117 -17.09 -6.39 -11.64
N ASP A 118 -16.19 -7.32 -11.96
CA ASP A 118 -16.35 -8.77 -11.85
C ASP A 118 -15.93 -9.31 -10.46
N LYS A 119 -15.90 -8.42 -9.45
CA LYS A 119 -15.69 -8.72 -8.02
C LYS A 119 -14.36 -9.40 -7.72
N GLN A 120 -13.37 -9.25 -8.59
CA GLN A 120 -11.99 -9.67 -8.31
C GLN A 120 -11.30 -8.62 -7.46
N LEU A 121 -10.50 -9.07 -6.49
CA LEU A 121 -9.78 -8.19 -5.58
C LEU A 121 -8.47 -7.71 -6.22
N VAL A 122 -8.16 -6.42 -6.05
CA VAL A 122 -6.94 -5.80 -6.57
C VAL A 122 -6.31 -4.86 -5.55
N CYS A 123 -5.01 -4.60 -5.71
CA CYS A 123 -4.30 -3.64 -4.85
C CYS A 123 -4.42 -2.22 -5.41
N ARG A 124 -5.21 -1.35 -4.76
CA ARG A 124 -5.42 0.07 -5.07
C ARG A 124 -5.83 0.80 -3.79
N HIS A 125 -5.32 2.02 -3.61
CA HIS A 125 -5.59 2.80 -2.41
C HIS A 125 -7.06 3.17 -2.24
N ALA A 126 -7.77 3.49 -3.32
CA ALA A 126 -9.21 3.70 -3.26
C ALA A 126 -9.90 3.14 -4.49
N GLN A 127 -11.19 2.81 -4.37
CA GLN A 127 -11.92 2.28 -5.51
C GLN A 127 -12.04 3.32 -6.63
N ASN A 128 -12.01 4.61 -6.33
CA ASN A 128 -12.18 5.73 -7.28
C ASN A 128 -10.87 6.45 -7.65
N ASP A 129 -9.70 5.82 -7.49
CA ASP A 129 -8.40 6.50 -7.68
C ASP A 129 -7.75 6.32 -9.07
N LEU A 130 -8.36 5.56 -10.00
CA LEU A 130 -7.64 5.15 -11.21
C LEU A 130 -7.23 6.34 -12.10
N HIS A 131 -7.96 7.44 -12.06
CA HIS A 131 -7.69 8.63 -12.87
C HIS A 131 -6.44 9.42 -12.41
N THR A 132 -6.05 9.37 -11.13
CA THR A 132 -4.83 10.02 -10.62
C THR A 132 -3.65 9.07 -10.49
N THR A 133 -3.88 7.77 -10.58
CA THR A 133 -2.87 6.75 -10.22
C THR A 133 -2.56 5.76 -11.33
N THR A 134 -3.25 5.86 -12.47
CA THR A 134 -2.99 5.03 -13.65
C THR A 134 -3.02 5.88 -14.92
N ASN A 135 -2.76 5.24 -16.06
CA ASN A 135 -2.91 5.82 -17.38
C ASN A 135 -4.33 5.69 -17.97
N ILE A 136 -5.36 5.29 -17.21
CA ILE A 136 -6.70 4.95 -17.74
C ILE A 136 -7.31 5.99 -18.68
N LEU A 137 -7.15 7.29 -18.37
CA LEU A 137 -7.70 8.38 -19.18
C LEU A 137 -7.05 8.47 -20.58
N ALA A 138 -5.85 7.92 -20.76
CA ALA A 138 -5.12 7.87 -22.03
C ALA A 138 -5.36 6.56 -22.80
N THR A 139 -6.40 5.79 -22.43
CA THR A 139 -6.77 4.52 -23.07
C THR A 139 -8.23 4.54 -23.50
N ASP A 140 -8.63 3.58 -24.34
CA ASP A 140 -10.04 3.41 -24.74
C ASP A 140 -10.97 3.10 -23.56
N LEU A 141 -10.43 2.71 -22.39
CA LEU A 141 -11.20 2.48 -21.17
C LEU A 141 -11.71 3.79 -20.52
N ALA A 142 -11.21 4.95 -20.92
CA ALA A 142 -11.65 6.25 -20.39
C ALA A 142 -13.17 6.46 -20.54
N VAL A 143 -13.80 5.87 -21.55
CA VAL A 143 -15.26 5.94 -21.77
C VAL A 143 -16.08 5.25 -20.69
N LYS A 144 -15.45 4.39 -19.87
CA LYS A 144 -16.11 3.68 -18.76
C LYS A 144 -16.01 4.42 -17.43
N CYS A 145 -15.21 5.49 -17.35
CA CYS A 145 -15.06 6.24 -16.12
C CYS A 145 -16.39 6.83 -15.66
N THR A 146 -16.69 6.66 -14.36
CA THR A 146 -17.87 7.25 -13.70
C THR A 146 -18.05 8.74 -14.01
N GLN A 147 -16.98 9.53 -13.99
CA GLN A 147 -16.97 10.92 -14.45
C GLN A 147 -15.91 11.08 -15.56
N PRO A 148 -16.30 11.50 -16.77
CA PRO A 148 -15.33 11.76 -17.85
C PRO A 148 -14.45 12.97 -17.52
N PHE A 149 -13.29 13.05 -18.18
CA PHE A 149 -12.42 14.21 -18.04
C PHE A 149 -13.14 15.52 -18.39
N THR A 150 -13.08 16.47 -17.46
CA THR A 150 -13.56 17.84 -17.61
C THR A 150 -12.36 18.78 -17.44
N PRO A 151 -12.05 19.62 -18.43
CA PRO A 151 -10.93 20.55 -18.34
C PRO A 151 -11.18 21.64 -17.30
N ALA A 152 -10.10 22.21 -16.76
CA ALA A 152 -10.18 23.34 -15.84
C ALA A 152 -10.82 24.55 -16.52
N VAL A 153 -11.54 25.37 -15.75
CA VAL A 153 -11.97 26.71 -16.15
C VAL A 153 -10.99 27.71 -15.55
N VAL A 154 -10.47 28.60 -16.41
CA VAL A 154 -9.50 29.63 -16.03
C VAL A 154 -10.10 30.97 -16.44
N ASP A 155 -10.13 31.93 -15.53
CA ASP A 155 -10.64 33.26 -15.81
C ASP A 155 -9.64 34.13 -16.60
N ALA A 156 -10.04 35.35 -16.94
CA ALA A 156 -9.20 36.30 -17.67
C ALA A 156 -7.93 36.72 -16.91
N SER A 157 -7.88 36.53 -15.58
CA SER A 157 -6.71 36.83 -14.74
C SER A 157 -5.72 35.66 -14.67
N GLY A 158 -6.07 34.50 -15.24
CA GLY A 158 -5.27 33.29 -15.14
C GLY A 158 -5.52 32.47 -13.87
N GLN A 159 -6.54 32.80 -13.08
CA GLN A 159 -6.92 32.02 -11.90
C GLN A 159 -7.83 30.86 -12.30
N VAL A 160 -7.63 29.69 -11.66
CA VAL A 160 -8.50 28.53 -11.86
C VAL A 160 -9.76 28.74 -11.03
N THR A 161 -10.90 28.85 -11.71
CA THR A 161 -12.22 29.00 -11.07
C THR A 161 -12.93 27.66 -10.91
N THR A 162 -12.59 26.67 -11.75
CA THR A 162 -13.02 25.28 -11.61
C THR A 162 -11.86 24.38 -11.98
N PRO A 163 -11.37 23.52 -11.07
CA PRO A 163 -10.26 22.63 -11.38
C PRO A 163 -10.68 21.57 -12.40
N ALA A 164 -9.70 21.08 -13.17
CA ALA A 164 -9.87 19.90 -13.99
C ALA A 164 -10.27 18.70 -13.12
N SER A 165 -11.16 17.85 -13.62
CA SER A 165 -11.68 16.71 -12.87
C SER A 165 -11.95 15.50 -13.76
N ALA A 166 -11.91 14.32 -13.15
CA ALA A 166 -12.27 13.02 -13.70
C ALA A 166 -12.51 12.09 -12.50
N GLU A 167 -13.26 11.02 -12.69
CA GLU A 167 -13.42 9.96 -11.70
C GLU A 167 -13.54 8.61 -12.41
N CYS A 168 -12.55 7.74 -12.21
CA CYS A 168 -12.53 6.41 -12.81
C CYS A 168 -12.43 5.38 -11.70
N ARG A 169 -13.41 4.48 -11.60
CA ARG A 169 -13.47 3.49 -10.53
C ARG A 169 -12.97 2.14 -10.98
N THR A 170 -12.33 1.43 -10.07
CA THR A 170 -11.95 0.04 -10.24
C THR A 170 -13.18 -0.84 -10.49
N SER A 171 -14.32 -0.52 -9.88
CA SER A 171 -15.61 -1.17 -10.13
C SER A 171 -16.22 -0.91 -11.51
N ASP A 172 -15.70 0.04 -12.29
CA ASP A 172 -16.21 0.36 -13.63
C ASP A 172 -15.69 -0.64 -14.69
N ILE A 173 -14.58 -1.33 -14.37
CA ILE A 173 -13.84 -2.19 -15.30
C ILE A 173 -13.63 -3.60 -14.74
N THR A 174 -13.43 -4.57 -15.63
CA THR A 174 -13.11 -5.95 -15.22
C THR A 174 -11.65 -6.09 -14.78
N LEU A 175 -11.28 -7.19 -14.11
CA LEU A 175 -9.88 -7.49 -13.82
C LEU A 175 -9.02 -7.56 -15.10
N ALA A 176 -9.55 -8.17 -16.16
CA ALA A 176 -8.81 -8.28 -17.42
C ALA A 176 -8.46 -6.90 -17.99
N GLU A 177 -9.39 -5.94 -17.91
CA GLU A 177 -9.18 -4.55 -18.34
C GLU A 177 -8.23 -3.81 -17.41
N PHE A 178 -8.41 -3.94 -16.10
CA PHE A 178 -7.51 -3.38 -15.08
C PHE A 178 -6.06 -3.77 -15.33
N LYS A 179 -5.80 -5.03 -15.70
CA LYS A 179 -4.45 -5.54 -15.96
C LYS A 179 -3.81 -5.00 -17.24
N THR A 180 -4.56 -4.31 -18.10
CA THR A 180 -4.00 -3.61 -19.28
C THR A 180 -3.41 -2.24 -18.92
N LEU A 181 -3.83 -1.66 -17.79
CA LEU A 181 -3.39 -0.35 -17.34
C LEU A 181 -1.94 -0.37 -16.80
N ARG A 182 -1.38 0.83 -16.66
CA ARG A 182 -0.08 1.09 -16.02
C ARG A 182 -0.28 2.08 -14.88
N GLY A 183 0.26 1.73 -13.72
CA GLY A 183 0.31 2.61 -12.56
C GLY A 183 1.28 3.77 -12.79
N LYS A 184 0.94 4.94 -12.27
CA LYS A 184 1.78 6.13 -12.23
C LYS A 184 1.79 6.72 -10.81
N MET A 185 2.63 7.71 -10.56
CA MET A 185 2.58 8.45 -9.31
C MET A 185 1.20 9.07 -9.11
N ASP A 186 0.66 8.94 -7.89
CA ASP A 186 -0.60 9.58 -7.51
C ASP A 186 -0.45 11.09 -7.59
N ALA A 187 -1.09 11.67 -8.61
CA ALA A 187 -1.04 13.07 -8.94
C ALA A 187 -2.05 13.41 -10.04
N PHE A 188 -2.47 14.67 -10.09
CA PHE A 188 -3.08 15.26 -11.26
C PHE A 188 -2.79 16.76 -11.32
N ASN A 189 -2.90 17.34 -12.51
CA ASN A 189 -2.82 18.79 -12.68
C ASN A 189 -4.22 19.42 -12.63
N PRO A 190 -4.58 20.17 -11.56
CA PRO A 190 -5.90 20.80 -11.45
C PRO A 190 -6.12 21.92 -12.46
N ARG A 191 -5.08 22.39 -13.17
CA ARG A 191 -5.16 23.43 -14.21
C ARG A 191 -5.30 22.87 -15.63
N ALA A 192 -5.33 21.55 -15.77
CA ALA A 192 -5.26 20.88 -17.06
C ALA A 192 -6.41 21.23 -18.01
N LYS A 193 -6.09 21.47 -19.27
CA LYS A 193 -7.04 21.63 -20.39
C LYS A 193 -7.13 20.36 -21.24
N THR A 194 -6.17 19.47 -21.12
CA THR A 194 -6.10 18.21 -21.85
C THR A 194 -5.87 17.03 -20.90
N VAL A 195 -6.22 15.82 -21.33
CA VAL A 195 -5.91 14.59 -20.58
C VAL A 195 -4.41 14.44 -20.34
N ALA A 196 -3.59 14.75 -21.34
CA ALA A 196 -2.13 14.66 -21.23
C ALA A 196 -1.61 15.58 -20.12
N GLU A 197 -2.10 16.81 -20.02
CA GLU A 197 -1.79 17.71 -18.91
C GLU A 197 -2.32 17.19 -17.58
N TYR A 198 -3.53 16.65 -17.54
CA TYR A 198 -4.18 16.16 -16.33
C TYR A 198 -3.37 15.06 -15.65
N LEU A 199 -2.82 14.12 -16.43
CA LEU A 199 -2.06 12.97 -15.90
C LEU A 199 -0.67 13.34 -15.33
N THR A 200 -0.26 14.61 -15.39
CA THR A 200 0.96 15.14 -14.77
C THR A 200 0.72 15.59 -13.32
N GLY A 201 1.58 16.46 -12.76
CA GLY A 201 1.38 17.06 -11.44
C GLY A 201 2.08 16.33 -10.30
N THR A 202 2.96 15.37 -10.60
CA THR A 202 3.80 14.71 -9.59
C THR A 202 4.58 15.76 -8.80
N ALA A 203 4.49 15.70 -7.47
CA ALA A 203 5.21 16.62 -6.59
C ALA A 203 6.73 16.54 -6.87
N SER A 204 7.43 17.67 -6.83
CA SER A 204 8.85 17.77 -7.24
C SER A 204 9.83 16.98 -6.37
N TRP A 205 9.42 16.60 -5.16
CA TRP A 205 10.19 15.75 -4.25
C TRP A 205 9.93 14.25 -4.49
N ARG A 206 9.05 13.90 -5.44
CA ARG A 206 8.86 12.55 -5.98
C ARG A 206 9.47 12.45 -7.38
N THR A 207 9.41 11.26 -7.98
CA THR A 207 9.95 11.01 -9.31
C THR A 207 9.01 10.19 -10.17
N ASP A 208 8.96 10.50 -11.47
CA ASP A 208 8.30 9.69 -12.49
C ASP A 208 9.27 8.71 -13.19
N LEU A 209 10.53 8.65 -12.76
CA LEU A 209 11.56 7.79 -13.37
C LEU A 209 11.16 6.31 -13.39
N TYR A 210 10.37 5.87 -12.40
CA TYR A 210 9.85 4.51 -12.27
C TYR A 210 8.40 4.35 -12.75
N SER A 211 7.84 5.38 -13.40
CA SER A 211 6.45 5.49 -13.88
C SER A 211 6.38 5.52 -15.42
N GLY A 212 7.22 4.73 -16.10
CA GLY A 212 7.32 4.71 -17.56
C GLY A 212 6.34 3.74 -18.25
N PRO A 213 6.27 3.75 -19.59
CA PRO A 213 5.36 2.89 -20.37
C PRO A 213 5.54 1.37 -20.14
N THR A 214 6.71 0.96 -19.67
CA THR A 214 7.08 -0.44 -19.42
C THR A 214 7.08 -0.82 -17.93
N SER A 215 6.72 0.10 -17.03
CA SER A 215 6.66 -0.13 -15.58
C SER A 215 5.28 0.20 -15.02
N GLY A 216 5.11 0.05 -13.70
CA GLY A 216 3.83 0.30 -13.05
C GLY A 216 2.86 -0.87 -13.22
N SER A 217 3.36 -2.09 -13.06
CA SER A 217 2.59 -3.31 -13.25
C SER A 217 1.55 -3.45 -12.14
N LEU A 218 0.26 -3.34 -12.47
CA LEU A 218 -0.83 -3.50 -11.51
C LEU A 218 -1.05 -4.98 -11.15
N LEU A 219 -1.50 -5.25 -9.91
CA LEU A 219 -1.73 -6.61 -9.42
C LEU A 219 -3.15 -6.79 -8.88
N SER A 220 -3.70 -7.98 -9.14
CA SER A 220 -4.74 -8.54 -8.28
C SER A 220 -4.18 -8.79 -6.87
N HIS A 221 -5.06 -8.89 -5.88
CA HIS A 221 -4.67 -9.23 -4.52
C HIS A 221 -4.05 -10.65 -4.44
N GLN A 222 -4.54 -11.61 -5.22
CA GLN A 222 -3.92 -12.94 -5.32
C GLN A 222 -2.48 -12.89 -5.87
N GLU A 223 -2.23 -12.07 -6.89
CA GLU A 223 -0.87 -11.90 -7.44
C GLU A 223 0.06 -11.19 -6.45
N SER A 224 -0.43 -10.22 -5.67
CA SER A 224 0.38 -9.59 -4.62
C SER A 224 0.72 -10.58 -3.50
N ILE A 225 -0.23 -11.43 -3.07
CA ILE A 225 0.03 -12.53 -2.13
C ILE A 225 1.13 -13.45 -2.66
N ALA A 226 1.05 -13.85 -3.94
CA ALA A 226 2.07 -14.69 -4.57
C ALA A 226 3.46 -14.02 -4.57
N LEU A 227 3.53 -12.73 -4.93
CA LEU A 227 4.76 -11.94 -4.88
C LEU A 227 5.31 -11.86 -3.46
N PHE A 228 4.48 -11.54 -2.47
CA PHE A 228 4.91 -11.41 -1.08
C PHE A 228 5.42 -12.73 -0.49
N LYS A 229 4.81 -13.87 -0.87
CA LYS A 229 5.33 -15.21 -0.55
C LYS A 229 6.71 -15.43 -1.18
N GLN A 230 6.89 -15.10 -2.46
CA GLN A 230 8.17 -15.20 -3.15
C GLN A 230 9.25 -14.33 -2.49
N ARG A 231 8.88 -13.14 -2.03
CA ARG A 231 9.77 -12.22 -1.31
C ARG A 231 9.97 -12.61 0.16
N GLY A 232 9.18 -13.53 0.69
CA GLY A 232 9.25 -13.98 2.08
C GLY A 232 8.86 -12.94 3.12
N VAL A 233 8.09 -11.91 2.74
CA VAL A 233 7.59 -10.85 3.64
C VAL A 233 6.24 -11.23 4.25
N LYS A 234 5.90 -10.65 5.40
CA LYS A 234 4.53 -10.65 5.94
C LYS A 234 3.69 -9.64 5.17
N MET A 235 2.38 -9.66 5.40
CA MET A 235 1.39 -8.97 4.58
C MET A 235 0.42 -8.20 5.47
N THR A 236 0.07 -6.97 5.09
CA THR A 236 -0.94 -6.17 5.80
C THR A 236 -2.00 -5.69 4.79
N PRO A 237 -3.01 -6.51 4.48
CA PRO A 237 -4.06 -6.10 3.55
C PRO A 237 -5.05 -5.13 4.22
N GLU A 238 -5.29 -3.97 3.62
CA GLU A 238 -6.34 -3.04 4.04
C GLU A 238 -7.64 -3.27 3.26
N LEU A 239 -8.75 -3.56 3.94
CA LEU A 239 -10.05 -3.57 3.28
C LEU A 239 -10.54 -2.13 3.09
N LYS A 240 -10.41 -1.59 1.88
CA LYS A 240 -10.85 -0.21 1.59
C LYS A 240 -12.37 -0.12 1.48
N SER A 241 -12.93 1.02 1.91
CA SER A 241 -14.32 1.36 1.68
C SER A 241 -14.67 1.33 0.18
N ALA A 242 -15.85 0.80 -0.14
CA ALA A 242 -16.37 0.82 -1.49
C ALA A 242 -16.84 2.24 -1.89
N SER A 243 -16.59 2.65 -3.13
CA SER A 243 -17.12 3.87 -3.75
C SER A 243 -18.39 3.59 -4.56
N VAL A 244 -19.12 2.53 -4.19
CA VAL A 244 -20.39 2.10 -4.77
C VAL A 244 -21.37 1.79 -3.65
N THR A 245 -22.67 1.79 -3.96
CA THR A 245 -23.68 1.32 -3.00
C THR A 245 -23.48 -0.17 -2.74
N MET A 246 -23.34 -0.53 -1.47
CA MET A 246 -23.26 -1.92 -1.03
C MET A 246 -24.65 -2.42 -0.60
N PRO A 247 -25.04 -3.67 -0.95
CA PRO A 247 -24.26 -4.65 -1.70
C PRO A 247 -24.15 -4.33 -3.21
N PHE A 248 -22.98 -4.58 -3.79
CA PHE A 248 -22.72 -4.38 -5.21
C PHE A 248 -23.09 -5.65 -6.00
N ASP A 249 -24.22 -5.64 -6.71
CA ASP A 249 -24.78 -6.81 -7.39
C ASP A 249 -24.84 -8.06 -6.49
N GLY A 250 -25.29 -7.89 -5.25
CA GLY A 250 -25.35 -8.94 -4.23
C GLY A 250 -24.02 -9.24 -3.51
N PHE A 251 -22.93 -8.54 -3.84
CA PHE A 251 -21.67 -8.63 -3.08
C PHE A 251 -21.73 -7.71 -1.86
N THR A 252 -21.96 -8.29 -0.69
CA THR A 252 -22.09 -7.56 0.58
C THR A 252 -20.73 -7.13 1.14
N GLN A 253 -20.75 -6.20 2.10
CA GLN A 253 -19.54 -5.78 2.82
C GLN A 253 -18.87 -6.97 3.54
N GLU A 254 -19.66 -7.84 4.19
CA GLU A 254 -19.14 -9.04 4.84
C GLU A 254 -18.57 -10.05 3.84
N ALA A 255 -19.22 -10.26 2.69
CA ALA A 255 -18.69 -11.12 1.64
C ALA A 255 -17.36 -10.57 1.09
N TYR A 256 -17.22 -9.25 1.04
CA TYR A 256 -15.99 -8.58 0.65
C TYR A 256 -14.88 -8.76 1.70
N ALA A 257 -15.17 -8.50 2.97
CA ALA A 257 -14.25 -8.74 4.09
C ALA A 257 -13.80 -10.21 4.16
N GLN A 258 -14.72 -11.14 3.93
CA GLN A 258 -14.46 -12.58 3.91
C GLN A 258 -13.60 -12.99 2.72
N LYS A 259 -13.92 -12.50 1.51
CA LYS A 259 -13.17 -12.82 0.29
C LYS A 259 -11.71 -12.44 0.40
N MET A 260 -11.39 -11.30 1.04
CA MET A 260 -10.01 -10.89 1.29
C MET A 260 -9.23 -11.95 2.10
N ILE A 261 -9.81 -12.46 3.19
CA ILE A 261 -9.18 -13.50 4.02
C ILE A 261 -9.13 -14.85 3.30
N ASP A 262 -10.17 -15.20 2.53
CA ASP A 262 -10.21 -16.45 1.78
C ASP A 262 -9.07 -16.56 0.76
N GLU A 263 -8.64 -15.46 0.13
CA GLU A 263 -7.50 -15.49 -0.79
C GLU A 263 -6.18 -15.84 -0.08
N TYR A 264 -5.99 -15.44 1.18
CA TYR A 264 -4.85 -15.89 2.00
C TYR A 264 -4.94 -17.38 2.35
N LYS A 265 -6.14 -17.86 2.70
CA LYS A 265 -6.37 -19.29 3.00
C LYS A 265 -6.11 -20.16 1.77
N GLN A 266 -6.63 -19.76 0.60
CA GLN A 266 -6.40 -20.42 -0.68
C GLN A 266 -4.91 -20.46 -1.04
N ALA A 267 -4.19 -19.36 -0.82
CA ALA A 267 -2.75 -19.29 -1.00
C ALA A 267 -1.94 -20.00 0.11
N LYS A 268 -2.61 -20.57 1.13
CA LYS A 268 -2.01 -21.25 2.28
C LYS A 268 -1.03 -20.36 3.05
N VAL A 269 -1.36 -19.08 3.21
CA VAL A 269 -0.59 -18.16 4.04
C VAL A 269 -1.02 -18.35 5.51
N PRO A 270 -0.09 -18.66 6.43
CA PRO A 270 -0.42 -18.75 7.85
C PRO A 270 -0.95 -17.40 8.36
N ALA A 271 -2.03 -17.41 9.14
CA ALA A 271 -2.65 -16.19 9.66
C ALA A 271 -1.66 -15.30 10.43
N GLN A 272 -0.65 -15.89 11.08
CA GLN A 272 0.40 -15.14 11.78
C GLN A 272 1.28 -14.23 10.91
N ARG A 273 1.19 -14.39 9.58
CA ARG A 273 1.89 -13.57 8.59
C ARG A 273 1.00 -12.48 7.98
N VAL A 274 -0.24 -12.34 8.45
CA VAL A 274 -1.24 -11.43 7.89
C VAL A 274 -1.78 -10.52 8.99
N PHE A 275 -1.70 -9.22 8.75
CA PHE A 275 -2.27 -8.17 9.60
C PHE A 275 -3.42 -7.51 8.83
N ALA A 276 -4.60 -8.13 8.86
CA ALA A 276 -5.75 -7.56 8.16
C ALA A 276 -6.16 -6.23 8.80
N GLN A 277 -6.34 -5.18 8.01
CA GLN A 277 -6.61 -3.84 8.52
C GLN A 277 -7.85 -3.23 7.87
N SER A 278 -8.54 -2.33 8.58
CA SER A 278 -9.70 -1.58 8.07
C SER A 278 -9.95 -0.35 8.93
N PHE A 279 -10.43 0.74 8.32
CA PHE A 279 -11.02 1.89 9.04
C PHE A 279 -12.45 1.61 9.52
N ASN A 280 -13.11 0.59 8.98
CA ASN A 280 -14.44 0.20 9.39
C ASN A 280 -14.36 -0.85 10.51
N LYS A 281 -14.74 -0.44 11.73
CA LYS A 281 -14.73 -1.30 12.91
C LYS A 281 -15.56 -2.57 12.72
N ALA A 282 -16.64 -2.53 11.93
CA ALA A 282 -17.45 -3.71 11.67
C ALA A 282 -16.67 -4.83 10.98
N ASP A 283 -15.71 -4.50 10.09
CA ASP A 283 -14.87 -5.49 9.44
C ASP A 283 -13.91 -6.17 10.44
N ILE A 284 -13.37 -5.39 11.39
CA ILE A 284 -12.51 -5.90 12.47
C ILE A 284 -13.29 -6.87 13.36
N LEU A 285 -14.49 -6.47 13.80
CA LEU A 285 -15.36 -7.31 14.62
C LEU A 285 -15.81 -8.56 13.87
N TYR A 286 -16.07 -8.45 12.56
CA TYR A 286 -16.36 -9.59 11.70
C TYR A 286 -15.21 -10.60 11.69
N TRP A 287 -13.97 -10.16 11.44
CA TRP A 287 -12.82 -11.08 11.45
C TRP A 287 -12.53 -11.66 12.84
N LEU A 288 -12.76 -10.92 13.92
CA LEU A 288 -12.64 -11.45 15.28
C LEU A 288 -13.64 -12.59 15.54
N ALA A 289 -14.87 -12.46 15.04
CA ALA A 289 -15.93 -13.45 15.23
C ALA A 289 -15.81 -14.65 14.27
N HIS A 290 -15.51 -14.42 13.00
CA HIS A 290 -15.60 -15.43 11.94
C HIS A 290 -14.25 -15.97 11.49
N GLU A 291 -13.16 -15.23 11.70
CA GLU A 291 -11.80 -15.58 11.27
C GLU A 291 -10.78 -15.45 12.42
N PRO A 292 -11.01 -16.02 13.61
CA PRO A 292 -10.29 -15.67 14.84
C PRO A 292 -8.76 -15.83 14.75
N ALA A 293 -8.26 -16.73 13.90
CA ALA A 293 -6.82 -16.87 13.64
C ALA A 293 -6.22 -15.62 12.96
N PHE A 294 -6.95 -14.99 12.05
CA PHE A 294 -6.59 -13.72 11.41
C PHE A 294 -7.00 -12.52 12.27
N GLY A 295 -8.22 -12.55 12.82
CA GLY A 295 -8.80 -11.48 13.64
C GLY A 295 -7.96 -11.11 14.86
N LYS A 296 -7.23 -12.07 15.46
CA LYS A 296 -6.31 -11.80 16.57
C LYS A 296 -5.24 -10.76 16.24
N GLN A 297 -4.80 -10.70 14.98
CA GLN A 297 -3.81 -9.75 14.45
C GLN A 297 -4.44 -8.63 13.61
N ALA A 298 -5.76 -8.52 13.62
CA ALA A 298 -6.43 -7.44 12.91
C ALA A 298 -6.04 -6.07 13.50
N VAL A 299 -5.87 -5.11 12.61
CA VAL A 299 -5.39 -3.76 12.92
C VAL A 299 -6.51 -2.78 12.63
N TYR A 300 -7.02 -2.14 13.68
CA TYR A 300 -8.06 -1.14 13.51
C TYR A 300 -7.44 0.23 13.19
N LEU A 301 -7.70 0.74 11.99
CA LEU A 301 -7.19 2.02 11.52
C LEU A 301 -8.02 3.18 12.08
N ASP A 302 -7.36 4.20 12.58
CA ASP A 302 -7.99 5.40 13.12
C ASP A 302 -7.94 6.52 12.08
N GLY A 303 -9.12 6.99 11.64
CA GLY A 303 -9.28 7.99 10.58
C GLY A 303 -9.30 9.44 11.05
N ALA A 304 -8.84 9.73 12.27
CA ALA A 304 -8.79 11.08 12.81
C ALA A 304 -8.05 12.05 11.86
N ASN A 305 -8.65 13.21 11.59
CA ASN A 305 -8.02 14.22 10.73
C ASN A 305 -7.28 15.31 11.52
N ARG A 306 -7.59 15.42 12.81
CA ARG A 306 -7.04 16.39 13.76
C ARG A 306 -7.06 15.79 15.15
N VAL A 307 -6.30 16.38 16.06
CA VAL A 307 -6.16 15.90 17.45
C VAL A 307 -7.51 15.78 18.17
N SER A 308 -8.47 16.67 17.89
CA SER A 308 -9.81 16.61 18.51
C SER A 308 -10.69 15.45 18.04
N ASP A 309 -10.32 14.79 16.94
CA ASP A 309 -11.08 13.64 16.41
C ASP A 309 -10.60 12.31 17.03
N LEU A 310 -9.50 12.33 17.79
CA LEU A 310 -8.90 11.13 18.38
C LEU A 310 -9.81 10.54 19.47
N PRO A 311 -9.91 9.21 19.58
CA PRO A 311 -10.63 8.55 20.65
C PRO A 311 -9.97 8.86 22.00
N ASP A 312 -10.80 9.00 23.01
CA ASP A 312 -10.34 9.19 24.38
C ASP A 312 -9.95 7.85 25.05
N ALA A 313 -9.45 7.93 26.28
CA ALA A 313 -9.08 6.76 27.07
C ALA A 313 -10.22 5.73 27.23
N ALA A 314 -11.47 6.17 27.35
CA ALA A 314 -12.61 5.28 27.55
C ALA A 314 -12.93 4.52 26.27
N GLU A 315 -12.87 5.20 25.12
CA GLU A 315 -13.06 4.59 23.81
C GLU A 315 -11.93 3.59 23.48
N LEU A 316 -10.66 3.94 23.77
CA LEU A 316 -9.53 3.03 23.60
C LEU A 316 -9.64 1.78 24.49
N ALA A 317 -10.06 1.94 25.74
CA ALA A 317 -10.35 0.81 26.64
C ALA A 317 -11.51 -0.05 26.10
N HIS A 318 -12.54 0.58 25.53
CA HIS A 318 -13.65 -0.11 24.89
C HIS A 318 -13.20 -0.95 23.69
N TYR A 319 -12.30 -0.43 22.83
CA TYR A 319 -11.72 -1.22 21.74
C TYR A 319 -11.06 -2.50 22.25
N LYS A 320 -10.25 -2.40 23.31
CA LYS A 320 -9.61 -3.58 23.91
C LYS A 320 -10.64 -4.59 24.43
N ALA A 321 -11.69 -4.10 25.10
CA ALA A 321 -12.77 -4.94 25.61
C ALA A 321 -13.56 -5.67 24.50
N GLN A 322 -13.62 -5.09 23.30
CA GLN A 322 -14.21 -5.72 22.11
C GLN A 322 -13.29 -6.75 21.42
N GLY A 323 -12.08 -6.98 21.95
CA GLY A 323 -11.11 -7.93 21.41
C GLY A 323 -10.15 -7.34 20.38
N ILE A 324 -10.23 -6.03 20.10
CA ILE A 324 -9.27 -5.34 19.23
C ILE A 324 -7.93 -5.27 19.95
N ASN A 325 -6.88 -5.77 19.30
CA ASN A 325 -5.55 -5.86 19.91
C ASN A 325 -4.56 -4.83 19.40
N ILE A 326 -4.78 -4.27 18.20
CA ILE A 326 -3.87 -3.37 17.53
C ILE A 326 -4.66 -2.20 16.95
N VAL A 327 -4.22 -0.99 17.23
CA VAL A 327 -4.70 0.23 16.58
C VAL A 327 -3.60 0.82 15.69
N ALA A 328 -4.02 1.47 14.61
CA ALA A 328 -3.12 2.12 13.67
C ALA A 328 -3.54 3.58 13.45
N PRO A 329 -3.00 4.50 14.27
CA PRO A 329 -3.32 5.92 14.17
C PRO A 329 -2.41 6.69 13.23
N PRO A 330 -2.84 7.89 12.79
CA PRO A 330 -1.96 8.79 12.05
C PRO A 330 -0.78 9.24 12.94
N LEU A 331 0.35 9.55 12.31
CA LEU A 331 1.60 9.91 13.00
C LEU A 331 1.45 11.03 14.04
N PHE A 332 0.66 12.06 13.71
CA PHE A 332 0.39 13.18 14.63
C PHE A 332 -0.31 12.76 15.92
N ALA A 333 -1.02 11.62 15.94
CA ALA A 333 -1.71 11.15 17.13
C ALA A 333 -0.73 10.71 18.22
N LEU A 334 0.50 10.31 17.88
CA LEU A 334 1.42 9.64 18.80
C LEU A 334 2.43 10.55 19.47
N LEU A 335 2.70 11.73 18.90
CA LEU A 335 3.74 12.64 19.36
C LEU A 335 3.17 14.02 19.63
N THR A 336 3.83 14.74 20.53
CA THR A 336 3.62 16.16 20.79
C THR A 336 4.94 16.78 21.25
N THR A 337 4.94 18.06 21.62
CA THR A 337 6.09 18.74 22.19
C THR A 337 5.87 19.07 23.66
N ASP A 338 6.91 18.91 24.48
CA ASP A 338 6.91 19.46 25.84
C ASP A 338 7.12 20.98 25.86
N THR A 339 7.19 21.58 27.05
CA THR A 339 7.39 23.02 27.24
C THR A 339 8.73 23.52 26.70
N ASP A 340 9.72 22.63 26.57
CA ASP A 340 11.06 22.95 26.07
C ASP A 340 11.17 22.68 24.55
N GLY A 341 10.07 22.26 23.91
CA GLY A 341 10.01 21.95 22.48
C GLY A 341 10.57 20.58 22.10
N ASN A 342 10.77 19.67 23.05
CA ASN A 342 11.24 18.31 22.77
C ASN A 342 10.09 17.40 22.34
N LEU A 343 10.38 16.49 21.40
CA LEU A 343 9.46 15.43 21.00
C LEU A 343 9.21 14.45 22.16
N VAL A 344 7.95 14.28 22.51
CA VAL A 344 7.50 13.36 23.58
C VAL A 344 6.24 12.60 23.16
N PRO A 345 5.93 11.43 23.76
CA PRO A 345 4.67 10.75 23.55
C PRO A 345 3.47 11.63 23.89
N SER A 346 2.48 11.64 23.01
CA SER A 346 1.19 12.33 23.21
C SER A 346 0.36 11.68 24.32
N GLN A 347 -0.75 12.32 24.67
CA GLN A 347 -1.73 11.73 25.59
C GLN A 347 -2.36 10.46 25.02
N TYR A 348 -2.80 10.49 23.76
CA TYR A 348 -3.32 9.31 23.05
C TYR A 348 -2.34 8.13 23.10
N ALA A 349 -1.04 8.37 22.85
CA ALA A 349 -0.03 7.30 22.88
C ALA A 349 0.06 6.62 24.26
N LYS A 350 -0.03 7.41 25.33
CA LYS A 350 -0.01 6.91 26.71
C LYS A 350 -1.29 6.13 27.04
N GLU A 351 -2.44 6.63 26.61
CA GLU A 351 -3.75 6.02 26.84
C GLU A 351 -3.94 4.71 26.07
N ALA A 352 -3.54 4.67 24.80
CA ALA A 352 -3.58 3.44 23.99
C ALA A 352 -2.72 2.34 24.61
N LYS A 353 -1.53 2.71 25.11
CA LYS A 353 -0.65 1.79 25.84
C LYS A 353 -1.24 1.34 27.18
N ALA A 354 -1.85 2.26 27.92
CA ALA A 354 -2.53 1.94 29.19
C ALA A 354 -3.73 1.00 28.98
N ALA A 355 -4.44 1.12 27.86
CA ALA A 355 -5.51 0.20 27.45
C ALA A 355 -4.99 -1.19 26.99
N GLY A 356 -3.67 -1.38 26.87
CA GLY A 356 -3.08 -2.65 26.43
C GLY A 356 -3.25 -2.91 24.93
N LEU A 357 -3.33 -1.86 24.12
CA LEU A 357 -3.35 -1.92 22.66
C LEU A 357 -1.93 -1.91 22.10
N GLY A 358 -1.67 -2.75 21.09
CA GLY A 358 -0.54 -2.60 20.20
C GLY A 358 -0.74 -1.40 19.27
N ILE A 359 0.36 -0.76 18.85
CA ILE A 359 0.30 0.46 18.04
C ILE A 359 1.16 0.29 16.78
N ILE A 360 0.59 0.57 15.61
CA ILE A 360 1.29 0.61 14.32
C ILE A 360 0.90 1.90 13.57
N PRO A 361 1.66 3.00 13.67
CA PRO A 361 1.25 4.27 13.06
C PRO A 361 1.47 4.34 11.55
N TRP A 362 0.78 5.28 10.92
CA TRP A 362 0.90 5.62 9.50
C TRP A 362 0.95 7.15 9.27
N SER A 363 1.65 7.70 8.29
CA SER A 363 2.73 7.11 7.48
C SER A 363 3.97 8.01 7.53
N LEU A 364 5.13 7.41 7.78
CA LEU A 364 6.41 8.12 7.75
C LEU A 364 6.86 8.37 6.30
N GLU A 365 7.40 9.55 6.03
CA GLU A 365 7.89 9.99 4.71
C GLU A 365 6.83 10.07 3.61
N ARG A 366 5.55 10.20 3.98
CA ARG A 366 4.49 10.61 3.04
C ARG A 366 4.46 12.12 2.82
N SER A 367 4.94 12.90 3.79
CA SER A 367 5.19 14.35 3.65
C SER A 367 6.37 14.63 2.73
N GLY A 368 6.40 15.83 2.14
CA GLY A 368 7.51 16.29 1.31
C GLY A 368 8.74 16.70 2.12
N LEU A 369 9.39 17.79 1.70
CA LEU A 369 10.55 18.34 2.41
C LEU A 369 10.12 18.80 3.80
N LEU A 370 10.77 18.29 4.84
CA LEU A 370 10.46 18.60 6.23
C LEU A 370 11.13 19.89 6.73
N ALA A 371 12.25 20.24 6.11
CA ALA A 371 13.05 21.39 6.50
C ALA A 371 12.40 22.76 6.19
N ASP A 372 11.33 22.79 5.39
CA ASP A 372 10.61 24.03 5.07
C ASP A 372 9.58 24.45 6.15
N GLY A 373 9.33 23.59 7.14
CA GLY A 373 8.48 23.88 8.29
C GLY A 373 6.99 23.96 7.99
N SER A 374 6.54 23.42 6.85
CA SER A 374 5.11 23.32 6.48
C SER A 374 4.71 21.85 6.30
N ASN A 375 5.02 21.02 7.29
CA ASN A 375 5.02 19.56 7.14
C ASN A 375 3.62 18.92 7.12
N GLY A 376 2.61 19.75 7.32
CA GLY A 376 1.21 19.46 7.06
C GLY A 376 0.62 18.39 7.98
N PHE A 377 -0.33 17.64 7.43
CA PHE A 377 -1.19 16.70 8.14
C PHE A 377 -0.46 15.74 9.08
N PHE A 378 0.60 15.07 8.61
CA PHE A 378 1.27 14.01 9.36
C PHE A 378 2.06 14.50 10.58
N TYR A 379 2.40 15.79 10.61
CA TYR A 379 3.26 16.40 11.64
C TYR A 379 2.51 17.45 12.47
N GLN A 380 1.21 17.68 12.23
CA GLN A 380 0.46 18.83 12.75
C GLN A 380 0.55 19.07 14.27
N SER A 381 0.74 18.03 15.09
CA SER A 381 0.80 18.13 16.56
C SER A 381 2.21 18.32 17.13
N PHE A 382 3.26 18.21 16.30
CA PHE A 382 4.66 18.30 16.72
C PHE A 382 5.58 18.95 15.68
N ASP A 383 5.01 19.61 14.68
CA ASP A 383 5.73 20.30 13.59
C ASP A 383 6.74 21.32 14.10
N SER A 384 6.43 21.97 15.21
CA SER A 384 7.31 22.90 15.91
C SER A 384 8.66 22.30 16.31
N ALA A 385 8.76 20.98 16.49
CA ALA A 385 10.00 20.29 16.81
C ALA A 385 10.79 19.81 15.58
N ILE A 386 10.24 19.95 14.37
CA ILE A 386 10.89 19.59 13.12
C ILE A 386 11.57 20.84 12.55
N LYS A 387 12.86 20.72 12.27
CA LYS A 387 13.71 21.80 11.75
C LYS A 387 14.57 21.37 10.57
N ARG A 388 14.65 20.07 10.31
CA ARG A 388 15.50 19.50 9.26
C ARG A 388 15.04 18.09 8.90
N GLU A 389 15.55 17.56 7.80
CA GLU A 389 15.21 16.22 7.32
C GLU A 389 15.58 15.15 8.35
N GLY A 390 16.76 15.27 8.94
CA GLY A 390 17.28 14.34 9.94
C GLY A 390 16.43 14.20 11.21
N ASP A 391 15.52 15.13 11.50
CA ASP A 391 14.57 15.00 12.63
C ASP A 391 13.62 13.80 12.43
N THR A 392 13.48 13.28 11.21
CA THR A 392 12.82 11.99 10.93
C THR A 392 13.36 10.85 11.81
N MET A 393 14.68 10.81 12.06
CA MET A 393 15.29 9.78 12.91
C MET A 393 14.95 9.98 14.39
N ARG A 394 14.73 11.22 14.84
CA ARG A 394 14.27 11.52 16.21
C ARG A 394 12.81 11.12 16.40
N VAL A 395 11.96 11.39 15.40
CA VAL A 395 10.57 10.94 15.37
C VAL A 395 10.52 9.41 15.50
N LEU A 396 11.29 8.69 14.69
CA LEU A 396 11.40 7.23 14.79
C LEU A 396 11.86 6.77 16.17
N ASP A 397 12.84 7.46 16.77
CA ASP A 397 13.37 7.06 18.06
C ASP A 397 12.38 7.20 19.21
N VAL A 398 11.63 8.31 19.26
CA VAL A 398 10.58 8.51 20.27
C VAL A 398 9.46 7.49 20.08
N LEU A 399 9.03 7.23 18.84
CA LEU A 399 8.01 6.21 18.57
C LEU A 399 8.46 4.81 18.98
N ALA A 400 9.68 4.42 18.62
CA ALA A 400 10.19 3.08 18.90
C ALA A 400 10.47 2.86 20.39
N ARG A 401 11.09 3.85 21.06
CA ARG A 401 11.66 3.67 22.40
C ARG A 401 10.72 4.14 23.51
N GLN A 402 9.98 5.22 23.29
CA GLN A 402 9.15 5.83 24.32
C GLN A 402 7.68 5.42 24.17
N VAL A 403 7.12 5.51 22.96
CA VAL A 403 5.77 5.00 22.67
C VAL A 403 5.80 3.46 22.76
N GLY A 404 6.73 2.83 22.05
CA GLY A 404 6.84 1.37 21.98
C GLY A 404 5.92 0.77 20.92
N ILE A 405 5.92 1.37 19.73
CA ILE A 405 5.18 0.86 18.57
C ILE A 405 5.66 -0.54 18.14
N LEU A 406 4.80 -1.33 17.50
CA LEU A 406 5.11 -2.67 17.01
C LEU A 406 5.84 -2.65 15.65
N GLY A 407 5.63 -1.59 14.88
CA GLY A 407 6.18 -1.34 13.55
C GLY A 407 5.55 -0.06 12.99
N ILE A 408 6.01 0.42 11.84
CA ILE A 408 5.53 1.68 11.25
C ILE A 408 5.43 1.59 9.74
N PHE A 409 4.33 2.11 9.19
CA PHE A 409 4.15 2.33 7.76
C PHE A 409 5.06 3.45 7.27
N SER A 410 5.83 3.18 6.22
CA SER A 410 6.68 4.17 5.57
C SER A 410 6.63 4.08 4.06
N ASP A 411 6.54 5.24 3.41
CA ASP A 411 6.65 5.39 1.96
C ASP A 411 8.09 5.10 1.47
N TRP A 412 9.07 5.07 2.38
CA TRP A 412 10.46 4.69 2.09
C TRP A 412 11.06 3.74 3.14
N PRO A 413 10.80 2.43 3.02
CA PRO A 413 11.14 1.44 4.06
C PRO A 413 12.62 1.34 4.43
N ALA A 414 13.53 1.83 3.59
CA ALA A 414 14.96 1.85 3.90
C ALA A 414 15.28 2.63 5.18
N THR A 415 14.59 3.75 5.41
CA THR A 415 14.81 4.61 6.58
C THR A 415 14.52 3.85 7.86
N VAL A 416 13.35 3.23 7.93
CA VAL A 416 12.90 2.43 9.08
C VAL A 416 13.76 1.19 9.25
N THR A 417 14.09 0.50 8.16
CA THR A 417 14.95 -0.69 8.18
C THR A 417 16.33 -0.38 8.75
N PHE A 418 16.95 0.71 8.29
CA PHE A 418 18.25 1.16 8.79
C PHE A 418 18.17 1.39 10.30
N TYR A 419 17.23 2.24 10.74
CA TYR A 419 17.03 2.56 12.15
C TYR A 419 16.82 1.28 12.99
N ALA A 420 15.91 0.40 12.58
CA ALA A 420 15.62 -0.85 13.29
C ALA A 420 16.84 -1.77 13.43
N ASN A 421 17.64 -1.94 12.37
CA ASN A 421 18.88 -2.73 12.44
C ASN A 421 19.91 -2.11 13.39
N CYS A 422 20.02 -0.78 13.43
CA CYS A 422 20.94 -0.05 14.30
C CYS A 422 20.51 -0.09 15.78
N MET A 423 19.21 -0.17 16.02
CA MET A 423 18.62 -0.18 17.36
C MET A 423 18.28 -1.59 17.87
N GLY A 424 18.50 -2.63 17.05
CA GLY A 424 18.23 -4.02 17.41
C GLY A 424 16.74 -4.37 17.48
N LEU A 425 15.89 -3.66 16.74
CA LEU A 425 14.46 -3.93 16.60
C LEU A 425 14.25 -5.06 15.58
N LYS A 426 13.19 -5.86 15.76
CA LYS A 426 12.89 -7.03 14.93
C LYS A 426 11.59 -6.88 14.19
#